data_AF-A0A961A1R7-F1
#
_entry.id   AF-A0A961A1R7-F1
#
_cell.length_a   1.000
_cell.length_b   1.000
_cell.length_c   1.000
_cell.angle_alpha   90.00
_cell.angle_beta   90.00
_cell.angle_gamma   90.00
#
_symmetry.space_group_name_H-M   'P 1'
#
loop_
_entity.id
_entity.type
_entity.pdbx_description
1 polymer ?
#
loop_
_entity_poly.entity_id
_entity_poly.type
_entity_poly.pdbx_seq_one_letter_code
_entity_poly.pdbx_strand_id
1 'polypeptide(L)'
;MESLFKQLLQNKLKTPLKLKKYQKLFGQASYREYYRLTLENGQTYIVMKLPGGLESPSEEVTNEGLEIKELPFLNVARYLDSQNLP
;
A
#
# COMPACT_ATOMS: atom_id res chain seq x y z
N MET A 1 -11.81 10.93 -16.27
CA MET A 1 -11.04 10.42 -15.12
C MET A 1 -9.95 9.43 -15.54
N GLU A 2 -10.24 8.44 -16.40
CA GLU A 2 -9.23 7.47 -16.88
C GLU A 2 -8.06 8.06 -17.70
N SER A 3 -8.29 9.14 -18.47
CA SER A 3 -7.22 9.70 -19.34
C SER A 3 -6.10 10.39 -18.55
N LEU A 4 -6.44 11.11 -17.48
CA LEU A 4 -5.46 11.78 -16.61
C LEU A 4 -4.56 10.76 -15.90
N PHE A 5 -5.14 9.66 -15.43
CA PHE A 5 -4.40 8.60 -14.76
C PHE A 5 -3.42 7.89 -15.71
N LYS A 6 -3.84 7.62 -16.95
CA LYS A 6 -2.95 7.07 -17.99
C LYS A 6 -1.79 8.01 -18.30
N GLN A 7 -2.04 9.32 -18.41
CA GLN A 7 -0.99 10.32 -18.63
C GLN A 7 0.00 10.38 -17.46
N LEU A 8 -0.50 10.40 -16.21
CA LEU A 8 0.35 10.38 -15.02
C LEU A 8 1.24 9.15 -14.97
N LEU A 9 0.70 7.97 -15.30
CA LEU A 9 1.46 6.73 -15.34
C LEU A 9 2.56 6.75 -16.40
N GLN A 10 2.25 7.20 -17.62
CA GLN A 10 3.25 7.31 -18.69
C GLN A 10 4.39 8.26 -18.29
N ASN A 11 4.08 9.40 -17.68
CA ASN A 11 5.09 10.34 -17.22
C ASN A 11 5.96 9.77 -16.08
N LYS A 12 5.36 9.02 -15.15
CA LYS A 12 6.07 8.45 -13.99
C LYS A 12 6.92 7.23 -14.33
N LEU A 13 6.50 6.41 -15.29
CA LEU A 13 7.21 5.19 -15.67
C LEU A 13 8.57 5.46 -16.32
N LYS A 14 8.87 6.72 -16.72
CA LYS A 14 10.11 7.13 -17.43
C LYS A 14 10.50 6.15 -18.54
N THR A 15 9.52 5.48 -19.13
CA THR A 15 9.70 4.43 -20.11
C THR A 15 9.23 4.99 -21.46
N PRO A 16 9.99 4.79 -22.54
CA PRO A 16 9.58 5.23 -23.87
C PRO A 16 8.39 4.42 -24.42
N LEU A 17 7.97 3.38 -23.69
CA LEU A 17 7.00 2.40 -24.14
C LEU A 17 5.57 2.84 -23.79
N LYS A 18 4.69 2.81 -24.80
CA LYS A 18 3.28 3.17 -24.63
C LYS A 18 2.51 2.07 -23.89
N LEU A 19 1.49 2.51 -23.16
CA LEU A 19 0.55 1.64 -22.46
C LEU A 19 -0.42 1.01 -23.47
N LYS A 20 -0.39 -0.32 -23.61
CA LYS A 20 -1.27 -1.10 -24.50
C LYS A 20 -2.59 -1.47 -23.82
N LYS A 21 -2.54 -1.95 -22.58
CA LYS A 21 -3.72 -2.42 -21.83
C LYS A 21 -3.67 -1.97 -20.39
N TYR A 22 -4.84 -1.65 -19.85
CA TYR A 22 -5.08 -1.32 -18.45
C TYR A 22 -6.23 -2.19 -17.95
N GLN A 23 -6.04 -2.88 -16.82
CA GLN A 23 -7.05 -3.75 -16.23
C GLN A 23 -7.05 -3.61 -14.71
N LYS A 24 -8.21 -3.35 -14.12
CA LYS A 24 -8.39 -3.43 -12.65
C LYS A 24 -8.31 -4.90 -12.21
N LEU A 25 -7.54 -5.15 -11.17
CA LEU A 25 -7.43 -6.48 -10.55
C LEU A 25 -8.48 -6.62 -9.45
N PHE A 26 -9.01 -7.83 -9.31
CA PHE A 26 -9.89 -8.19 -8.20
C PHE A 26 -9.04 -8.59 -7.00
N GLY A 27 -9.35 -8.01 -5.84
CA GLY A 27 -8.54 -8.10 -4.63
C GLY A 27 -8.33 -6.70 -4.06
N GLN A 28 -9.21 -6.29 -3.16
CA GLN A 28 -9.04 -5.07 -2.38
C GLN A 28 -8.50 -5.48 -1.02
N ALA A 29 -7.31 -5.03 -0.67
CA ALA A 29 -6.75 -5.18 0.67
C ALA A 29 -6.53 -3.78 1.23
N SER A 30 -7.04 -3.51 2.43
CA SER A 30 -6.85 -2.23 3.13
C SER A 30 -7.18 -0.99 2.26
N TYR A 31 -8.34 -1.00 1.58
CA TYR A 31 -8.80 0.10 0.71
C TYR A 31 -7.87 0.45 -0.47
N ARG A 32 -6.93 -0.43 -0.80
CA ARG A 32 -6.03 -0.27 -1.95
C ARG A 32 -6.66 -0.86 -3.20
N GLU A 33 -6.53 -0.14 -4.31
CA GLU A 33 -6.95 -0.63 -5.63
C GLU A 33 -5.72 -1.04 -6.43
N TYR A 34 -5.76 -2.23 -7.03
CA TYR A 34 -4.66 -2.74 -7.85
C TYR A 34 -5.04 -2.78 -9.33
N TYR A 35 -4.06 -2.45 -10.17
CA TYR A 35 -4.22 -2.41 -11.61
C TYR A 35 -3.05 -3.12 -12.28
N ARG A 36 -3.33 -3.88 -13.33
CA ARG A 36 -2.34 -4.43 -14.24
C ARG A 36 -2.22 -3.55 -15.46
N LEU A 37 -1.00 -3.11 -15.73
CA LEU A 37 -0.60 -2.43 -16.95
C LEU A 37 0.09 -3.43 -17.86
N THR A 38 -0.19 -3.37 -19.15
CA THR A 38 0.58 -4.07 -20.19
C THR A 38 1.09 -3.04 -21.17
N LEU A 39 2.40 -3.03 -21.40
CA LEU A 39 3.04 -2.18 -22.40
C LEU A 39 3.01 -2.84 -23.78
N GLU A 40 3.28 -2.06 -24.82
CA GLU A 40 3.29 -2.55 -26.20
C GLU A 40 4.29 -3.69 -26.44
N ASN A 41 5.44 -3.67 -25.76
CA ASN A 41 6.45 -4.73 -25.83
C ASN A 41 6.11 -5.99 -25.01
N GLY A 42 4.91 -6.06 -24.41
CA GLY A 42 4.46 -7.19 -23.61
C GLY A 42 4.89 -7.16 -22.14
N GLN A 43 5.71 -6.20 -21.70
CA GLN A 43 6.03 -6.03 -20.28
C GLN A 43 4.76 -5.69 -19.48
N THR A 44 4.70 -6.19 -18.25
CA THR A 44 3.56 -5.94 -17.36
C THR A 44 4.00 -5.35 -16.04
N TYR A 45 3.17 -4.45 -15.50
CA TYR A 45 3.39 -3.79 -14.21
C TYR A 45 2.13 -3.90 -13.36
N ILE A 46 2.31 -4.02 -12.04
CA ILE A 46 1.22 -3.88 -11.09
C ILE A 46 1.32 -2.50 -10.44
N VAL A 47 0.27 -1.70 -10.58
CA VAL A 47 0.15 -0.39 -9.98
C VAL A 47 -0.84 -0.47 -8.83
N MET A 48 -0.42 0.00 -7.68
CA MET A 48 -1.25 0.16 -6.50
C MET A 48 -1.68 1.63 -6.40
N LYS A 49 -2.98 1.87 -6.28
CA LYS A 49 -3.55 3.16 -5.93
C LYS A 49 -3.90 3.14 -4.45
N LEU A 50 -3.28 4.06 -3.71
CA LEU A 50 -3.62 4.32 -2.32
C LEU A 50 -4.99 5.01 -2.23
N PRO A 51 -5.76 4.78 -1.17
CA PRO A 51 -6.99 5.53 -0.91
C PRO A 51 -6.69 7.03 -0.82
N GLY A 52 -7.63 7.87 -1.24
CA GLY A 52 -7.52 9.32 -1.10
C GLY A 52 -8.05 9.75 0.27
N GLY A 53 -7.18 10.32 1.12
CA GLY A 53 -7.49 10.69 2.50
C GLY A 53 -6.35 10.26 3.44
N LEU A 54 -6.39 10.74 4.69
CA LEU A 54 -5.54 10.22 5.75
C LEU A 54 -5.86 8.74 5.91
N GLU A 55 -4.81 7.94 5.76
CA GLU A 55 -4.57 6.73 6.53
C GLU A 55 -5.54 5.56 6.29
N SER A 56 -4.96 4.37 6.06
CA SER A 56 -5.76 3.17 6.27
C SER A 56 -6.29 3.20 7.72
N PRO A 57 -7.47 2.65 8.04
CA PRO A 57 -7.95 2.64 9.43
C PRO A 57 -6.96 2.00 10.42
N SER A 58 -5.95 1.27 9.92
CA SER A 58 -4.85 0.72 10.71
C SER A 58 -3.70 1.70 10.99
N GLU A 59 -3.56 2.78 10.22
CA GLU A 59 -2.59 3.86 10.44
C GLU A 59 -3.16 4.91 11.43
N GLU A 60 -4.46 5.22 11.36
CA GLU A 60 -5.13 6.17 12.29
C GLU A 60 -5.00 5.75 13.76
N VAL A 61 -5.13 4.45 14.06
CA VAL A 61 -5.02 3.92 15.44
C VAL A 61 -3.61 4.11 16.02
N THR A 62 -2.57 4.23 15.20
CA THR A 62 -1.18 4.31 15.65
C THR A 62 -0.60 5.72 15.73
N ASN A 63 -1.21 6.70 15.04
CA ASN A 63 -0.66 8.06 14.91
C ASN A 63 -1.42 9.14 15.69
N GLU A 64 -2.59 8.82 16.22
CA GLU A 64 -3.20 9.68 17.22
C GLU A 64 -2.36 9.55 18.51
N GLY A 65 -1.78 10.64 18.99
CA GLY A 65 -1.08 10.74 20.27
C GLY A 65 -2.00 10.54 21.47
N LEU A 66 -2.83 9.50 21.41
CA LEU A 66 -3.75 9.05 22.44
C LEU A 66 -2.92 8.73 23.67
N GLU A 67 -3.35 9.31 24.79
CA GLU A 67 -2.89 8.89 26.10
C GLU A 67 -3.14 7.38 26.21
N ILE A 68 -2.06 6.60 26.34
CA ILE A 68 -2.12 5.14 26.47
C ILE A 68 -2.87 4.85 27.78
N LYS A 69 -4.19 4.65 27.71
CA LYS A 69 -5.04 4.35 28.87
C LYS A 69 -4.81 2.94 29.40
N GLU A 70 -4.40 2.03 28.53
CA GLU A 70 -4.03 0.65 28.84
C GLU A 70 -2.74 0.30 28.10
N LEU A 71 -1.79 -0.32 28.81
CA LEU A 71 -0.52 -0.73 28.22
C LEU A 71 -0.80 -1.74 27.08
N PRO A 72 -0.30 -1.53 25.85
CA PRO A 72 -0.38 -2.56 24.82
C PRO A 72 0.26 -3.83 25.38
N PHE A 73 -0.35 -5.00 25.14
CA PHE A 73 0.08 -6.28 25.69
C PHE A 73 1.61 -6.38 25.71
N LEU A 74 2.19 -6.19 26.90
CA LEU A 74 3.62 -6.28 27.07
C LEU A 74 3.96 -7.73 26.78
N ASN A 75 4.77 -7.96 25.74
CA ASN A 75 5.25 -9.30 25.45
C ASN A 75 6.30 -9.65 26.52
N VAL A 76 5.82 -10.08 27.68
CA VAL A 76 6.63 -10.44 28.85
C VAL A 76 7.60 -11.56 28.49
N ALA A 77 7.19 -12.52 27.66
CA ALA A 77 8.05 -13.59 27.19
C ALA A 77 9.30 -13.05 26.47
N ARG A 78 9.15 -12.06 25.57
CA ARG A 78 10.29 -11.43 24.90
C ARG A 78 11.21 -10.71 25.87
N TYR A 79 10.66 -10.06 26.90
CA TYR A 79 11.44 -9.38 27.92
C TYR A 79 12.21 -10.39 28.80
N LEU A 80 11.56 -11.45 29.27
CA LEU A 80 12.16 -12.49 30.08
C LEU A 80 13.29 -13.21 29.32
N ASP A 81 13.04 -13.58 28.06
CA ASP A 81 14.06 -14.18 27.18
C ASP A 81 15.28 -13.26 27.02
N SER A 82 15.08 -11.94 26.88
CA SER A 82 16.19 -10.96 26.81
C SER A 82 17.04 -10.88 28.09
N GLN A 83 16.48 -11.31 29.22
CA GLN A 83 17.18 -11.36 30.51
C GLN A 83 17.68 -12.78 30.84
N ASN A 84 17.58 -13.73 29.91
CA ASN A 84 17.83 -15.17 30.14
C ASN A 84 16.99 -15.75 31.29
N LEU A 85 15.76 -15.27 31.44
CA LEU A 85 14.78 -15.76 32.39
C LEU A 85 13.70 -16.56 31.64
N PRO A 86 13.25 -17.69 32.19
CA PRO A 86 12.20 -18.51 31.58
C PRO A 86 10.82 -17.83 31.61
#